data_AF-A0A961Q8P2-F1
#
_entry.id   AF-A0A961Q8P2-F1
#
_cell.length_a   1.000
_cell.length_b   1.000
_cell.length_c   1.000
_cell.angle_alpha   90.00
_cell.angle_beta   90.00
_cell.angle_gamma   90.00
#
_symmetry.space_group_name_H-M   'P 1'
#
loop_
_entity.id
_entity.type
_entity.pdbx_description
1 polymer ?
#
loop_
_entity_poly.entity_id
_entity_poly.type
_entity_poly.pdbx_seq_one_letter_code
_entity_poly.pdbx_strand_id
1 'polypeptide(L)'
;MFPTRVKMAAIALALSLAGLGAATLPGAASALESWQVANVDWNDTLNVRNYPAPFSARQAAYPNGTVLSLTGRCTGGLNLGDIGWKGKWDKASAVRFRWCEVWHDPARDGNFVTGWVYGKYIRPN
;
A
#
# COMPACT_ATOMS: atom_id res chain seq x y z
N MET A 1 -23.00 13.63 -70.88
CA MET A 1 -22.11 14.70 -71.40
C MET A 1 -21.60 15.48 -70.20
N PHE A 2 -20.31 15.33 -69.84
CA PHE A 2 -19.63 16.20 -68.86
C PHE A 2 -19.01 17.39 -69.60
N PRO A 3 -18.87 18.57 -68.94
CA PRO A 3 -17.53 19.01 -68.50
C PRO A 3 -17.55 19.64 -67.09
N THR A 4 -16.76 19.17 -66.12
CA THR A 4 -15.37 19.53 -65.74
C THR A 4 -15.13 20.85 -65.01
N ARG A 5 -14.58 20.66 -63.78
CA ARG A 5 -13.45 21.37 -63.12
C ARG A 5 -13.80 22.78 -62.59
N VAL A 6 -13.35 23.19 -61.40
CA VAL A 6 -11.94 23.37 -61.02
C VAL A 6 -11.75 23.29 -59.49
N LYS A 7 -10.61 22.69 -59.12
CA LYS A 7 -10.03 22.56 -57.79
C LYS A 7 -9.49 23.90 -57.28
N MET A 8 -9.76 24.26 -56.03
CA MET A 8 -8.93 25.14 -55.17
C MET A 8 -9.37 24.86 -53.72
N ALA A 9 -8.56 24.88 -52.69
CA ALA A 9 -7.13 24.81 -52.47
C ALA A 9 -7.01 24.54 -50.96
N ALA A 10 -5.94 23.86 -50.55
CA ALA A 10 -5.65 23.51 -49.17
C ALA A 10 -5.54 24.73 -48.25
N ILE A 11 -5.99 24.59 -46.98
CA ILE A 11 -5.39 25.31 -45.86
C ILE A 11 -5.09 24.30 -44.75
N ALA A 12 -3.88 24.46 -44.24
CA ALA A 12 -3.10 23.54 -43.45
C ALA A 12 -3.42 23.62 -41.94
N LEU A 13 -3.09 22.51 -41.27
CA LEU A 13 -2.33 22.42 -40.02
C LEU A 13 -2.77 23.27 -38.82
N ALA A 14 -3.30 22.59 -37.80
CA ALA A 14 -3.00 22.93 -36.41
C ALA A 14 -2.75 21.64 -35.62
N LEU A 15 -1.48 21.31 -35.42
CA LEU A 15 -1.05 20.43 -34.33
C LEU A 15 -1.33 21.16 -33.02
N SER A 16 -2.27 20.66 -32.23
CA SER A 16 -2.30 20.96 -30.79
C SER A 16 -1.73 19.77 -30.04
N LEU A 17 -0.39 19.74 -29.94
CA LEU A 17 0.29 19.06 -28.83
C LEU A 17 0.00 19.89 -27.56
N ALA A 18 -1.07 19.54 -26.86
CA ALA A 18 -1.18 19.78 -25.43
C ALA A 18 -1.10 18.38 -24.80
N GLY A 19 -0.02 17.97 -24.14
CA GLY A 19 0.83 18.74 -23.26
C GLY A 19 0.55 18.25 -21.85
N LEU A 20 1.65 17.93 -21.16
CA LEU A 20 1.75 17.69 -19.72
C LEU A 20 1.36 16.29 -19.23
N GLY A 21 2.39 15.44 -19.21
CA GLY A 21 2.84 14.84 -17.97
C GLY A 21 1.90 13.80 -17.39
N ALA A 22 2.07 12.56 -17.86
CA ALA A 22 1.95 11.45 -16.92
C ALA A 22 2.91 11.77 -15.77
N ALA A 23 2.37 12.29 -14.68
CA ALA A 23 3.06 12.29 -13.41
C ALA A 23 3.33 10.82 -13.12
N THR A 24 4.51 10.35 -13.54
CA THR A 24 5.17 9.25 -12.86
C THR A 24 5.46 9.80 -11.48
N LEU A 25 4.43 9.82 -10.62
CA LEU A 25 4.67 9.68 -9.20
C LEU A 25 5.64 8.51 -9.12
N PRO A 26 6.82 8.67 -8.51
CA PRO A 26 7.53 7.50 -8.06
C PRO A 26 6.54 6.80 -7.15
N GLY A 27 5.85 5.77 -7.68
CA GLY A 27 5.37 4.71 -6.84
C GLY A 27 6.64 4.22 -6.21
N ALA A 28 6.92 4.68 -4.99
CA ALA A 28 7.92 4.09 -4.14
C ALA A 28 7.42 2.67 -3.93
N ALA A 29 7.72 1.80 -4.89
CA ALA A 29 7.79 0.37 -4.73
C ALA A 29 8.93 0.17 -3.74
N SER A 30 8.62 0.51 -2.49
CA SER A 30 9.32 0.03 -1.32
C SER A 30 9.32 -1.46 -1.54
N ALA A 31 10.50 -2.03 -1.77
CA ALA A 31 10.65 -3.48 -1.85
C ALA A 31 9.75 -4.06 -0.76
N LEU A 32 8.82 -4.94 -1.15
CA LEU A 32 7.84 -5.53 -0.25
C LEU A 32 8.60 -6.30 0.82
N GLU A 33 9.10 -5.59 1.82
CA GLU A 33 9.81 -6.16 2.92
C GLU A 33 8.77 -6.96 3.67
N SER A 34 8.98 -8.26 3.75
CA SER A 34 8.06 -9.13 4.45
C SER A 34 8.10 -8.78 5.93
N TRP A 35 6.95 -8.46 6.52
CA TRP A 35 6.77 -8.35 7.95
C TRP A 35 6.00 -9.56 8.46
N GLN A 36 6.13 -9.87 9.74
CA GLN A 36 5.40 -10.97 10.35
C GLN A 36 4.94 -10.63 11.76
N VAL A 37 3.91 -11.34 12.21
CA VAL A 37 3.45 -11.30 13.61
C VAL A 37 4.56 -11.83 14.52
N ALA A 38 4.83 -11.10 15.60
CA ALA A 38 5.82 -11.46 16.61
C ALA A 38 5.44 -10.93 18.00
N ASN A 39 6.09 -11.45 19.03
CA ASN A 39 5.97 -10.98 20.42
C ASN A 39 4.53 -11.06 20.99
N VAL A 40 3.68 -11.91 20.42
CA VAL A 40 2.40 -12.31 21.00
C VAL A 40 2.64 -13.51 21.93
N ASP A 41 1.84 -13.67 22.98
CA ASP A 41 1.97 -14.82 23.87
C ASP A 41 1.65 -16.14 23.15
N TRP A 42 2.14 -17.27 23.68
CA TRP A 42 2.15 -18.57 22.99
C TRP A 42 0.76 -19.11 22.60
N ASN A 43 -0.29 -18.68 23.29
CA ASN A 43 -1.68 -19.06 23.04
C ASN A 43 -2.56 -17.83 22.71
N ASP A 44 -1.96 -16.79 22.13
CA ASP A 44 -2.66 -15.57 21.74
C ASP A 44 -2.38 -15.22 20.26
N THR A 45 -3.11 -14.23 19.75
CA THR A 45 -3.07 -13.80 18.36
C THR A 45 -3.03 -12.27 18.25
N LEU A 46 -2.39 -11.78 17.19
CA LEU A 46 -2.47 -10.37 16.85
C LEU A 46 -3.76 -10.11 16.08
N ASN A 47 -4.62 -9.28 16.67
CA ASN A 47 -5.85 -8.84 16.04
C ASN A 47 -5.58 -7.80 14.94
N VAL A 48 -6.22 -7.99 13.78
CA VAL A 48 -6.40 -6.98 12.75
C VAL A 48 -7.72 -6.26 12.98
N ARG A 49 -7.74 -4.94 12.89
CA ARG A 49 -8.91 -4.11 13.23
C ARG A 49 -9.29 -3.14 12.12
N ASN A 50 -10.58 -2.77 12.07
CA ASN A 50 -11.11 -1.81 11.09
C ASN A 50 -10.42 -0.44 11.13
N TYR A 51 -9.99 -0.01 12.32
CA TYR A 51 -9.37 1.31 12.57
C TYR A 51 -8.17 1.16 13.50
N PRO A 52 -7.19 2.08 13.46
CA PRO A 52 -5.99 2.04 14.28
C PRO A 52 -6.26 2.42 15.74
N ALA A 53 -7.09 1.62 16.42
CA ALA A 53 -7.51 1.83 17.79
C ALA A 53 -7.80 0.50 18.49
N PRO A 54 -7.49 0.37 19.80
CA PRO A 54 -7.67 -0.88 20.52
C PRO A 54 -9.13 -1.28 20.72
N PHE A 55 -10.06 -0.32 20.67
CA PHE A 55 -11.50 -0.54 20.78
C PHE A 55 -12.20 -0.77 19.42
N SER A 56 -11.47 -0.65 18.30
CA SER A 56 -12.05 -0.86 16.98
C SER A 56 -12.41 -2.32 16.76
N ALA A 57 -13.48 -2.58 15.98
CA ALA A 57 -13.92 -3.93 15.64
C ALA A 57 -12.80 -4.76 15.03
N ARG A 58 -12.73 -6.04 15.42
CA ARG A 58 -11.76 -7.02 14.89
C ARG A 58 -12.26 -7.60 13.57
N GLN A 59 -11.37 -7.70 12.59
CA GLN A 59 -11.62 -8.33 11.30
C GLN A 59 -11.09 -9.75 11.28
N ALA A 60 -9.87 -9.95 11.78
CA ALA A 60 -9.19 -11.24 11.84
C ALA A 60 -8.21 -11.28 13.01
N ALA A 61 -7.63 -12.44 13.27
CA ALA A 61 -6.55 -12.61 14.22
C ALA A 61 -5.50 -13.60 13.68
N TYR A 62 -4.22 -13.28 13.84
CA TYR A 62 -3.12 -14.04 13.28
C TYR A 62 -2.10 -14.46 14.36
N PRO A 63 -1.66 -15.72 14.39
CA PRO A 63 -0.66 -16.19 15.35
C PRO A 63 0.75 -15.69 14.99
N ASN A 64 1.69 -15.82 15.93
CA ASN A 64 3.12 -15.57 15.70
C ASN A 64 3.63 -16.31 14.45
N GLY A 65 4.52 -15.65 13.70
CA GLY A 65 5.11 -16.18 12.47
C GLY A 65 4.25 -16.01 11.21
N THR A 66 3.01 -15.54 11.35
CA THR A 66 2.19 -15.20 10.18
C THR A 66 2.82 -14.03 9.43
N VAL A 67 3.18 -14.25 8.16
CA VAL A 67 3.66 -13.18 7.27
C VAL A 67 2.48 -12.28 6.90
N LEU A 68 2.67 -10.97 7.07
CA LEU A 68 1.69 -9.94 6.81
C LEU A 68 2.08 -9.17 5.54
N SER A 69 1.09 -8.90 4.70
CA SER A 69 1.23 -7.94 3.60
C SER A 69 0.93 -6.54 4.15
N LEU A 70 1.97 -5.79 4.54
CA LEU A 70 1.80 -4.39 4.95
C LEU A 70 1.66 -3.50 3.71
N THR A 71 0.77 -2.50 3.77
CA THR A 71 0.59 -1.53 2.68
C THR A 71 1.69 -0.47 2.64
N GLY A 72 2.53 -0.41 3.67
CA GLY A 72 3.52 0.64 3.89
C GLY A 72 3.02 1.79 4.76
N ARG A 73 1.70 1.89 5.00
CA ARG A 73 1.12 2.98 5.79
C ARG A 73 1.10 2.65 7.28
N CYS A 74 1.64 3.54 8.12
CA CYS A 74 1.48 3.49 9.56
C CYS A 74 0.99 4.83 10.12
N THR A 75 0.37 4.82 11.31
CA THR A 75 -0.11 6.04 11.97
C THR A 75 1.02 6.99 12.33
N GLY A 76 0.66 8.28 12.48
CA GLY A 76 1.62 9.35 12.74
C GLY A 76 2.54 9.62 11.55
N GLY A 77 2.03 9.41 10.33
CA GLY A 77 2.68 9.78 9.07
C GLY A 77 3.85 8.91 8.62
N LEU A 78 4.11 7.79 9.30
CA LEU A 78 5.23 6.91 8.94
C LEU A 78 4.88 6.07 7.70
N ASN A 79 5.74 6.11 6.69
CA ASN A 79 5.76 5.14 5.61
C ASN A 79 6.91 4.13 5.82
N LEU A 80 6.65 2.83 5.63
CA LEU A 80 7.67 1.80 5.77
C LEU A 80 8.79 1.91 4.73
N GLY A 81 8.50 2.49 3.57
CA GLY A 81 9.50 2.80 2.54
C GLY A 81 10.62 3.72 3.05
N ASP A 82 10.26 4.70 3.89
CA ASP A 82 11.20 5.69 4.43
C ASP A 82 12.23 5.07 5.39
N ILE A 83 11.90 3.91 5.95
CA ILE A 83 12.73 3.16 6.90
C ILE A 83 13.28 1.86 6.30
N GLY A 84 13.03 1.57 5.02
CA GLY A 84 13.42 0.33 4.36
C GLY A 84 14.93 0.04 4.37
N TRP A 85 15.77 1.08 4.45
CA TRP A 85 17.24 0.97 4.52
C TRP A 85 17.78 0.68 5.92
N LYS A 86 16.94 0.81 6.96
CA LYS A 86 17.37 0.65 8.35
C LYS A 86 17.53 -0.83 8.73
N GLY A 87 18.24 -1.09 9.83
CA GLY A 87 18.33 -2.43 10.42
C GLY A 87 16.98 -2.92 10.97
N LYS A 88 16.83 -4.23 11.14
CA LYS A 88 15.58 -4.84 11.63
C LYS A 88 15.10 -4.25 12.96
N TRP A 89 16.04 -3.97 13.88
CA TRP A 89 15.74 -3.38 15.18
C TRP A 89 15.24 -1.94 15.11
N ASP A 90 15.84 -1.12 14.24
CA ASP A 90 15.41 0.27 14.04
C ASP A 90 14.03 0.34 13.39
N LYS A 91 13.76 -0.56 12.44
CA LYS A 91 12.44 -0.70 11.82
C LYS A 91 11.37 -1.08 12.85
N ALA A 92 11.63 -2.11 13.65
CA ALA A 92 10.72 -2.55 14.71
C ALA A 92 10.48 -1.43 15.74
N SER A 93 11.53 -0.67 16.08
CA SER A 93 11.45 0.47 17.00
C SER A 93 10.61 1.62 16.42
N ALA A 94 10.77 1.92 15.13
CA ALA A 94 10.02 2.99 14.45
C ALA A 94 8.50 2.74 14.44
N VAL A 95 8.08 1.47 14.29
CA VAL A 95 6.66 1.08 14.25
C VAL A 95 6.06 0.75 15.62
N ARG A 96 6.88 0.52 16.66
CA ARG A 96 6.48 -0.08 17.95
C ARG A 96 5.20 0.50 18.57
N PHE A 97 5.02 1.81 18.49
CA PHE A 97 3.89 2.53 19.11
C PHE A 97 2.89 3.07 18.09
N ARG A 98 2.94 2.53 16.86
CA ARG A 98 2.10 2.94 15.75
C ARG A 98 1.19 1.77 15.36
N TRP A 99 0.10 2.09 14.70
CA TRP A 99 -0.68 1.08 13.97
C TRP A 99 -0.20 1.06 12.54
N CYS A 100 -0.01 -0.13 11.97
CA CYS A 100 0.38 -0.29 10.58
C CYS A 100 -0.73 -1.02 9.82
N GLU A 101 -0.99 -0.56 8.61
CA GLU A 101 -2.06 -1.09 7.78
C GLU A 101 -1.59 -2.35 7.04
N VAL A 102 -2.46 -3.36 7.06
CA VAL A 102 -2.32 -4.63 6.37
C VAL A 102 -3.33 -4.74 5.24
N TRP A 103 -2.95 -5.41 4.17
CA TRP A 103 -3.85 -5.97 3.17
C TRP A 103 -4.02 -7.45 3.45
N HIS A 104 -5.23 -7.89 3.77
CA HIS A 104 -5.48 -9.27 4.19
C HIS A 104 -6.86 -9.76 3.78
N ASP A 105 -7.03 -11.09 3.77
CA ASP A 105 -8.30 -11.76 3.53
C ASP A 105 -8.81 -12.36 4.86
N PRO A 106 -9.72 -11.68 5.57
CA PRO A 106 -10.25 -12.13 6.85
C PRO A 106 -11.08 -13.42 6.72
N ALA A 107 -11.85 -13.55 5.63
CA ALA A 107 -12.80 -14.64 5.42
C ALA A 107 -12.17 -15.86 4.74
N ARG A 108 -10.95 -15.71 4.19
CA ARG A 108 -10.22 -16.74 3.43
C ARG A 108 -10.97 -17.17 2.17
N ASP A 109 -11.67 -16.25 1.54
CA ASP A 109 -12.51 -16.45 0.37
C ASP A 109 -12.02 -15.67 -0.87
N GLY A 110 -10.87 -14.99 -0.76
CA GLY A 110 -10.28 -14.15 -1.80
C GLY A 110 -10.73 -12.68 -1.74
N ASN A 111 -11.61 -12.29 -0.81
CA ASN A 111 -12.06 -10.91 -0.65
C ASN A 111 -11.10 -10.14 0.28
N PHE A 112 -10.06 -9.56 -0.31
CA PHE A 112 -9.09 -8.80 0.44
C PHE A 112 -9.62 -7.42 0.85
N VAL A 113 -9.27 -7.02 2.08
CA VAL A 113 -9.60 -5.73 2.68
C VAL A 113 -8.37 -5.15 3.37
N THR A 114 -8.43 -3.84 3.68
CA THR A 114 -7.46 -3.24 4.58
C THR A 114 -7.88 -3.41 6.04
N GLY A 115 -6.88 -3.46 6.90
CA GLY A 115 -7.05 -3.49 8.35
C GLY A 115 -5.80 -2.95 9.06
N TRP A 116 -5.86 -2.83 10.38
CA TRP A 116 -4.79 -2.24 11.18
C TRP A 116 -4.29 -3.20 12.25
N VAL A 117 -2.96 -3.35 12.35
CA VAL A 117 -2.28 -4.10 13.40
C VAL A 117 -1.42 -3.17 14.25
N TYR A 118 -1.28 -3.49 15.54
CA TYR A 118 -0.44 -2.68 16.43
C TYR A 118 1.04 -3.07 16.29
N GLY A 119 1.88 -2.07 16.00
CA GLY A 119 3.26 -2.24 15.56
C GLY A 119 4.19 -2.90 16.57
N LYS A 120 3.84 -2.89 17.86
CA LYS A 120 4.57 -3.64 18.92
C LYS A 120 4.67 -5.15 18.61
N TYR A 121 3.68 -5.68 17.89
CA TYR A 121 3.50 -7.11 17.66
C TYR A 121 3.84 -7.56 16.24
N ILE A 122 4.64 -6.76 15.53
CA ILE A 122 5.17 -7.11 14.21
C ILE A 122 6.67 -6.85 14.16
N ARG A 123 7.35 -7.56 13.27
CA ARG A 123 8.77 -7.33 12.97
C ARG A 123 9.07 -7.60 11.50
N PRO A 124 10.15 -7.03 10.94
CA PRO A 124 10.67 -7.48 9.65
C PRO A 124 11.04 -8.96 9.71
N ASN A 125 10.65 -9.73 8.70
CA ASN A 125 10.95 -11.15 8.55
C ASN A 125 12.39 -11.36 8.09
#